data_AF-A0A955NIU9-F1
#
_entry.id   AF-A0A955NIU9-F1
#
_cell.length_a   1.000
_cell.length_b   1.000
_cell.length_c   1.000
_cell.angle_alpha   90.00
_cell.angle_beta   90.00
_cell.angle_gamma   90.00
#
_symmetry.space_group_name_H-M   'P 1'
#
loop_
_entity.id
_entity.type
_entity.pdbx_description
1 polymer ?
#
loop_
_entity_poly.entity_id
_entity_poly.type
_entity_poly.pdbx_seq_one_letter_code
_entity_poly.pdbx_strand_id
1 'polypeptide(L)'
;MRLSHRFVFNGAIRNWVVLLPAFLLITGPLSVAAEAQNFDPESLKALIQSLETLKADPESLPIIETWMDQAEEELAEKQQSAAMELEQLQKQLAEAESERENLRSRLDALNVALILLDEHPSGESVTALAKTEETAPPQTLADGQGNEIPIITRTVEFETEIYPIFQQRCFECHGPDKHRGQLRLDAREVVLKKGDNA
;
A
#
# COMPACT_ATOMS: atom_id res chain seq x y z
N MET A 1 -41.00 -38.19 -0.78
CA MET A 1 -42.03 -37.19 -0.44
C MET A 1 -41.48 -35.80 -0.75
N ARG A 2 -42.24 -35.00 -1.49
CA ARG A 2 -41.94 -33.61 -1.85
C ARG A 2 -42.08 -32.67 -0.65
N LEU A 3 -41.63 -31.42 -0.91
CA LEU A 3 -41.87 -30.12 -0.28
C LEU A 3 -40.61 -29.61 0.45
N SER A 4 -40.07 -28.41 0.24
CA SER A 4 -40.34 -27.29 -0.68
C SER A 4 -39.35 -26.16 -0.32
N HIS A 5 -38.84 -25.40 -1.31
CA HIS A 5 -38.32 -24.01 -1.31
C HIS A 5 -37.24 -23.93 -2.41
N ARG A 6 -37.58 -23.69 -3.69
CA ARG A 6 -37.94 -22.41 -4.33
C ARG A 6 -36.87 -21.32 -4.08
N PHE A 7 -35.88 -21.31 -4.97
CA PHE A 7 -34.92 -20.24 -5.20
C PHE A 7 -35.66 -18.90 -5.33
N VAL A 8 -35.31 -17.94 -4.48
CA VAL A 8 -35.63 -16.52 -4.66
C VAL A 8 -34.37 -15.87 -5.21
N PHE A 9 -34.27 -15.78 -6.53
CA PHE A 9 -33.30 -14.91 -7.21
C PHE A 9 -33.86 -13.47 -7.13
N ASN A 10 -33.51 -12.72 -6.09
CA ASN A 10 -33.87 -11.31 -5.95
C ASN A 10 -32.64 -10.43 -6.24
N GLY A 11 -32.65 -9.81 -7.42
CA GLY A 11 -32.24 -8.41 -7.63
C GLY A 11 -30.79 -8.00 -7.36
N ALA A 12 -29.88 -8.25 -8.32
CA ALA A 12 -28.72 -7.36 -8.53
C ALA A 12 -28.11 -7.43 -9.96
N ILE A 13 -28.83 -7.94 -10.96
CA ILE A 13 -28.37 -7.95 -12.37
C ILE A 13 -29.41 -7.22 -13.22
N ARG A 14 -29.59 -5.92 -12.98
CA ARG A 14 -30.48 -5.11 -13.81
C ARG A 14 -30.15 -3.61 -13.78
N ASN A 15 -28.89 -3.21 -14.07
CA ASN A 15 -28.61 -1.90 -14.69
C ASN A 15 -27.12 -1.66 -15.06
N TRP A 16 -26.59 -2.35 -16.08
CA TRP A 16 -25.27 -1.97 -16.64
C TRP A 16 -25.31 -1.58 -18.13
N VAL A 17 -26.51 -1.48 -18.72
CA VAL A 17 -26.68 -1.18 -20.15
C VAL A 17 -27.08 0.29 -20.42
N VAL A 18 -27.24 1.15 -19.40
CA VAL A 18 -27.78 2.52 -19.60
C VAL A 18 -26.91 3.66 -19.03
N LEU A 19 -25.67 3.40 -18.58
CA LEU A 19 -24.75 4.49 -18.17
C LEU A 19 -23.34 4.33 -18.77
N LEU A 20 -23.27 4.21 -20.09
CA LEU A 20 -22.04 4.44 -20.84
C LEU A 20 -22.35 5.13 -22.18
N PRO A 21 -22.34 6.47 -22.18
CA PRO A 21 -21.67 7.16 -23.26
C PRO A 21 -20.48 7.92 -22.66
N ALA A 22 -19.33 7.80 -23.32
CA ALA A 22 -18.07 8.52 -23.03
C ALA A 22 -17.07 7.89 -22.04
N PHE A 23 -16.85 6.57 -22.09
CA PHE A 23 -15.58 5.99 -21.62
C PHE A 23 -15.00 5.00 -22.62
N LEU A 24 -14.95 5.41 -23.89
CA LEU A 24 -14.41 4.63 -25.00
C LEU A 24 -13.42 5.48 -25.81
N LEU A 25 -12.53 6.22 -25.12
CA LEU A 25 -11.47 7.00 -25.76
C LEU A 25 -10.15 7.07 -24.98
N ILE A 26 -9.90 6.23 -23.97
CA ILE A 26 -8.58 6.19 -23.32
C ILE A 26 -8.25 4.73 -22.96
N THR A 27 -7.10 4.27 -23.42
CA THR A 27 -6.57 2.89 -23.41
C THR A 27 -7.08 2.00 -24.55
N GLY A 28 -6.13 1.64 -25.42
CA GLY A 28 -6.36 0.94 -26.68
C GLY A 28 -6.95 -0.48 -26.53
N PRO A 29 -7.30 -1.12 -27.65
CA PRO A 29 -7.87 -2.46 -27.62
C PRO A 29 -6.85 -3.40 -26.99
N LEU A 30 -7.15 -3.86 -25.78
CA LEU A 30 -6.56 -5.08 -25.23
C LEU A 30 -6.75 -6.18 -26.28
N SER A 31 -5.66 -6.58 -26.92
CA SER A 31 -5.59 -7.66 -27.92
C SER A 31 -5.84 -9.06 -27.34
N VAL A 32 -6.71 -9.19 -26.33
CA VAL A 32 -7.13 -10.48 -25.74
C VAL A 32 -8.42 -10.99 -26.42
N ALA A 33 -8.63 -10.63 -27.69
CA ALA A 33 -9.74 -11.12 -28.52
C ALA A 33 -9.27 -11.95 -29.73
N ALA A 34 -7.97 -12.22 -29.86
CA ALA A 34 -7.42 -12.89 -31.04
C ALA A 34 -7.39 -14.44 -30.95
N GLU A 35 -7.58 -15.02 -29.77
CA GLU A 35 -7.48 -16.47 -29.56
C GLU A 35 -8.85 -17.19 -29.48
N ALA A 36 -9.89 -16.59 -30.04
CA ALA A 36 -11.13 -17.32 -30.32
C ALA A 36 -10.86 -18.24 -31.53
N GLN A 37 -10.43 -19.46 -31.22
CA GLN A 37 -10.06 -20.50 -32.17
C GLN A 37 -11.14 -20.70 -33.24
N ASN A 38 -10.77 -20.48 -34.50
CA ASN A 38 -11.53 -20.94 -35.66
C ASN A 38 -11.53 -22.48 -35.67
N PHE A 39 -12.51 -23.11 -34.99
CA PHE A 39 -12.69 -24.55 -35.09
C PHE A 39 -13.21 -24.91 -36.49
N ASP A 40 -12.44 -25.73 -37.21
CA ASP A 40 -12.84 -26.26 -38.51
C ASP A 40 -14.09 -27.18 -38.38
N PRO A 41 -15.09 -27.08 -39.29
CA PRO A 41 -16.33 -27.84 -39.20
C PRO A 41 -16.17 -29.36 -39.16
N GLU A 42 -15.16 -29.92 -39.84
CA GLU A 42 -14.90 -31.36 -39.83
C GLU A 42 -14.32 -31.80 -38.49
N SER A 43 -13.49 -30.96 -37.87
CA SER A 43 -12.95 -31.21 -36.52
C SER A 43 -14.07 -31.26 -35.47
N LEU A 44 -15.06 -30.36 -35.57
CA LEU A 44 -16.26 -30.36 -34.72
C LEU A 44 -17.08 -31.65 -34.90
N LYS A 45 -17.26 -32.09 -36.14
CA LYS A 45 -18.00 -33.32 -36.45
C LYS A 45 -17.29 -34.56 -35.92
N ALA A 46 -15.96 -34.62 -36.06
CA ALA A 46 -15.15 -35.71 -35.50
C ALA A 46 -15.22 -35.77 -33.97
N LEU A 47 -15.23 -34.61 -33.30
CA LEU A 47 -15.40 -34.52 -31.85
C LEU A 47 -16.78 -35.04 -31.42
N ILE A 48 -17.85 -34.60 -32.08
CA ILE A 48 -19.23 -35.04 -31.81
C ILE A 48 -19.33 -36.56 -31.95
N GLN A 49 -18.79 -37.13 -33.03
CA GLN A 49 -18.81 -38.57 -33.25
C GLN A 49 -18.07 -39.32 -32.13
N SER A 50 -16.94 -38.79 -31.66
CA SER A 50 -16.17 -39.37 -30.56
C SER A 50 -16.95 -39.33 -29.23
N LEU A 51 -17.66 -38.22 -28.97
CA LEU A 51 -18.52 -38.08 -27.79
C LEU A 51 -19.73 -39.04 -27.84
N GLU A 52 -20.31 -39.25 -29.02
CA GLU A 52 -21.39 -40.22 -29.22
C GLU A 52 -20.92 -41.65 -28.96
N THR A 53 -19.72 -42.02 -29.43
CA THR A 53 -19.15 -43.34 -29.16
C THR A 53 -18.86 -43.54 -27.66
N LEU A 54 -18.38 -42.51 -26.98
CA LEU A 54 -18.11 -42.54 -25.55
C LEU A 54 -19.43 -42.70 -24.76
N LYS A 55 -20.46 -41.94 -25.14
CA LYS A 55 -21.79 -42.02 -24.51
C LYS A 55 -22.47 -43.39 -24.69
N ALA A 56 -22.18 -44.10 -25.78
CA ALA A 56 -22.74 -45.42 -26.04
C ALA A 56 -22.10 -46.54 -25.19
N ASP A 57 -20.95 -46.28 -24.57
CA ASP A 57 -20.24 -47.23 -23.70
C ASP A 57 -20.64 -47.04 -22.22
N PRO A 58 -21.39 -47.98 -21.62
CA PRO A 58 -21.88 -47.86 -20.25
C PRO A 58 -20.78 -47.93 -19.18
N GLU A 59 -19.59 -48.46 -19.50
CA GLU A 59 -18.46 -48.51 -18.55
C GLU A 59 -17.68 -47.19 -18.48
N SER A 60 -17.76 -46.37 -19.52
CA SER A 60 -16.98 -45.13 -19.63
C SER A 60 -17.49 -44.00 -18.73
N LEU A 61 -18.81 -43.88 -18.55
CA LEU A 61 -19.44 -42.82 -17.76
C LEU A 61 -18.95 -42.74 -16.30
N PRO A 62 -18.95 -43.83 -15.49
CA PRO A 62 -18.48 -43.76 -14.11
C PRO A 62 -16.99 -43.42 -14.00
N ILE A 63 -16.18 -43.78 -15.01
CA ILE A 63 -14.75 -43.42 -15.07
C ILE A 63 -14.61 -41.91 -15.28
N ILE A 64 -15.40 -41.33 -16.19
CA ILE A 64 -15.40 -39.89 -16.46
C ILE A 64 -15.90 -39.10 -15.26
N GLU A 65 -16.98 -39.54 -14.60
CA GLU A 65 -17.47 -38.91 -13.38
C GLU A 65 -16.40 -38.91 -12.29
N THR A 66 -15.76 -40.06 -12.04
CA THR A 66 -14.66 -40.15 -11.07
C THR A 66 -13.50 -39.23 -11.42
N TRP A 67 -13.13 -39.16 -12.72
CA TRP A 67 -12.07 -38.27 -13.18
C TRP A 67 -12.45 -36.79 -13.02
N MET A 68 -13.69 -36.42 -13.30
CA MET A 68 -14.20 -35.06 -13.12
C MET A 68 -14.21 -34.66 -11.64
N ASP A 69 -14.65 -35.56 -10.75
CA ASP A 69 -14.65 -35.34 -9.31
C ASP A 69 -13.21 -35.14 -8.79
N GLN A 70 -12.26 -35.97 -9.24
CA GLN A 70 -10.85 -35.82 -8.92
C GLN A 70 -10.26 -34.51 -9.44
N ALA A 71 -10.63 -34.11 -10.66
CA ALA A 71 -10.17 -32.85 -11.24
C ALA A 71 -10.74 -31.64 -10.49
N GLU A 72 -11.98 -31.70 -10.00
CA GLU A 72 -12.58 -30.66 -9.17
C GLU A 72 -11.87 -30.56 -7.81
N GLU A 73 -11.57 -31.69 -7.17
CA GLU A 73 -10.82 -31.73 -5.90
C GLU A 73 -9.39 -31.17 -6.07
N GLU A 74 -8.66 -31.59 -7.12
CA GLU A 74 -7.33 -31.06 -7.43
C GLU A 74 -7.36 -29.55 -7.70
N LEU A 75 -8.39 -29.07 -8.41
CA LEU A 75 -8.56 -27.65 -8.68
C LEU A 75 -8.86 -26.88 -7.38
N ALA A 76 -9.71 -27.42 -6.51
CA ALA A 76 -10.02 -26.81 -5.23
C ALA A 76 -8.79 -26.74 -4.32
N GLU A 77 -7.97 -27.78 -4.27
CA GLU A 77 -6.71 -27.79 -3.52
C GLU A 77 -5.74 -26.72 -4.04
N LYS A 78 -5.58 -26.60 -5.37
CA LYS A 78 -4.73 -25.57 -5.98
C LYS A 78 -5.25 -24.15 -5.74
N GLN A 79 -6.57 -23.96 -5.79
CA GLN A 79 -7.18 -22.66 -5.48
C GLN A 79 -6.94 -22.30 -4.01
N GLN A 80 -7.08 -23.27 -3.10
CA GLN A 80 -6.81 -23.06 -1.68
C GLN A 80 -5.33 -22.78 -1.42
N SER A 81 -4.39 -23.52 -2.06
CA SER A 81 -2.96 -23.29 -1.90
C SER A 81 -2.55 -21.91 -2.42
N ALA A 82 -3.08 -21.49 -3.57
CA ALA A 82 -2.84 -20.16 -4.13
C ALA A 82 -3.40 -19.05 -3.23
N ALA A 83 -4.56 -19.26 -2.60
CA ALA A 83 -5.13 -18.31 -1.66
C ALA A 83 -4.25 -18.15 -0.40
N MET A 84 -3.73 -19.26 0.15
CA MET A 84 -2.79 -19.23 1.28
C MET A 84 -1.46 -18.54 0.90
N GLU A 85 -0.95 -18.79 -0.31
CA GLU A 85 0.25 -18.13 -0.82
C GLU A 85 0.04 -16.62 -0.97
N LEU A 86 -1.11 -16.19 -1.48
CA LEU A 86 -1.46 -14.77 -1.59
C LEU A 86 -1.54 -14.08 -0.22
N GLU A 87 -2.16 -14.73 0.77
CA GLU A 87 -2.21 -14.22 2.14
C GLU A 87 -0.81 -14.09 2.75
N GLN A 88 0.06 -15.08 2.54
CA GLN A 88 1.45 -15.04 2.99
C GLN A 88 2.23 -13.89 2.34
N LEU A 89 2.07 -13.69 1.03
CA LEU A 89 2.70 -12.58 0.31
C LEU A 89 2.22 -11.22 0.79
N GLN A 90 0.91 -11.06 1.07
CA GLN A 90 0.37 -9.83 1.65
C GLN A 90 0.98 -9.53 3.02
N LYS A 91 1.15 -10.56 3.86
CA LYS A 91 1.82 -10.40 5.15
C LYS A 91 3.29 -10.00 5.01
N GLN A 92 4.01 -10.59 4.05
CA GLN A 92 5.40 -10.23 3.77
C GLN A 92 5.52 -8.78 3.27
N LEU A 93 4.59 -8.35 2.41
CA LEU A 93 4.52 -6.97 1.94
C LEU A 93 4.30 -5.98 3.10
N ALA A 94 3.34 -6.27 3.98
CA ALA A 94 3.06 -5.42 5.14
C ALA A 94 4.26 -5.30 6.10
N GLU A 95 4.98 -6.40 6.34
CA GLU A 95 6.21 -6.37 7.15
C GLU A 95 7.31 -5.56 6.48
N ALA A 96 7.53 -5.75 5.18
CA ALA A 96 8.52 -5.00 4.41
C ALA A 96 8.20 -3.49 4.34
N GLU A 97 6.92 -3.12 4.26
CA GLU A 97 6.48 -1.73 4.33
C GLU A 97 6.75 -1.10 5.70
N SER A 98 6.46 -1.84 6.78
CA SER A 98 6.78 -1.43 8.15
C SER A 98 8.30 -1.24 8.34
N GLU A 99 9.10 -2.18 7.86
CA GLU A 99 10.56 -2.08 7.92
C GLU A 99 11.09 -0.88 7.12
N ARG A 100 10.54 -0.64 5.92
CA ARG A 100 10.87 0.54 5.12
C ARG A 100 10.56 1.84 5.84
N GLU A 101 9.42 1.94 6.51
CA GLU A 101 9.03 3.14 7.24
C GLU A 101 9.94 3.38 8.45
N ASN A 102 10.33 2.31 9.16
CA ASN A 102 11.33 2.37 10.21
C ASN A 102 12.69 2.87 9.68
N LEU A 103 13.17 2.32 8.57
CA LEU A 103 14.42 2.75 7.94
C LEU A 103 14.34 4.20 7.46
N ARG A 104 13.20 4.62 6.90
CA ARG A 104 12.95 6.01 6.51
C ARG A 104 13.05 6.96 7.71
N SER A 105 12.38 6.62 8.81
CA SER A 105 12.43 7.40 10.05
C SER A 105 13.87 7.55 10.57
N ARG A 106 14.68 6.49 10.47
CA ARG A 106 16.10 6.51 10.85
C ARG A 106 16.92 7.41 9.92
N LEU A 107 16.66 7.36 8.61
CA LEU A 107 17.32 8.22 7.64
C LEU A 107 16.99 9.70 7.89
N ASP A 108 15.73 10.02 8.17
CA ASP A 108 15.31 11.39 8.50
C ASP A 108 16.00 11.90 9.77
N ALA A 109 16.11 11.05 10.80
CA ALA A 109 16.87 11.40 12.01
C ALA A 109 18.37 11.65 11.73
N LEU A 110 18.99 10.83 10.87
CA LEU A 110 20.38 11.02 10.45
C LEU A 110 20.55 12.32 9.64
N ASN A 111 19.61 12.64 8.77
CA ASN A 111 19.63 13.89 8.00
C ASN A 111 19.55 15.11 8.93
N VAL A 112 18.68 15.08 9.95
CA VAL A 112 18.63 16.13 10.98
C VAL A 112 19.94 16.23 11.74
N ALA A 113 20.52 15.10 12.17
CA ALA A 113 21.80 15.08 12.87
C ALA A 113 22.93 15.66 11.99
N LEU A 114 22.93 15.38 10.69
CA LEU A 114 23.91 15.92 9.75
C LEU A 114 23.81 17.45 9.67
N ILE A 115 22.60 18.00 9.57
CA ILE A 115 22.36 19.45 9.56
C ILE A 115 22.92 20.10 10.84
N LEU A 116 22.71 19.46 12.00
CA LEU A 116 23.20 19.96 13.29
C LEU A 116 24.73 19.85 13.43
N LEU A 117 25.37 18.90 12.75
CA LEU A 117 26.83 18.71 12.79
C LEU A 117 27.57 19.60 11.80
N ASP A 118 26.89 20.08 10.75
CA ASP A 118 27.45 21.03 9.77
C ASP A 118 27.49 22.48 10.32
N GLU A 119 26.96 22.73 11.52
CA GLU A 119 27.34 23.88 12.36
C GLU A 119 28.80 23.72 12.84
N HIS A 120 29.75 23.94 11.94
CA HIS A 120 31.18 23.93 12.23
C HIS A 120 31.65 25.14 13.07
N PRO A 121 32.79 25.02 13.79
CA PRO A 121 33.16 25.87 14.90
C PRO A 121 33.67 27.24 14.44
N SER A 122 32.80 28.24 14.46
CA SER A 122 33.20 29.59 14.79
C SER A 122 32.13 30.12 15.72
N GLY A 123 32.48 30.31 17.00
CA GLY A 123 31.57 30.68 18.08
C GLY A 123 30.93 32.06 17.91
N GLU A 124 30.10 32.21 16.90
CA GLU A 124 29.10 33.27 16.82
C GLU A 124 27.81 32.70 17.39
N SER A 125 27.64 33.01 18.67
CA SER A 125 26.38 32.92 19.40
C SER A 125 25.19 33.28 18.50
N VAL A 126 24.16 32.43 18.52
CA VAL A 126 22.80 32.67 17.99
C VAL A 126 22.10 33.93 18.55
N THR A 127 22.82 34.83 19.22
CA THR A 127 22.34 36.16 19.64
C THR A 127 22.66 37.27 18.64
N ALA A 128 23.31 37.01 17.50
CA ALA A 128 23.69 38.06 16.54
C ALA A 128 22.63 38.41 15.47
N LEU A 129 21.51 37.67 15.35
CA LEU A 129 20.49 37.94 14.33
C LEU A 129 19.42 38.97 14.75
N ALA A 130 19.60 39.69 15.86
CA ALA A 130 18.70 40.79 16.24
C ALA A 130 19.11 42.16 15.66
N LYS A 131 20.11 42.23 14.76
CA LYS A 131 20.56 43.54 14.27
C LYS A 131 21.16 43.56 12.85
N THR A 132 20.41 43.07 11.88
CA THR A 132 20.43 43.65 10.52
C THR A 132 19.06 43.49 9.90
N GLU A 133 18.23 44.50 10.14
CA GLU A 133 17.23 44.91 9.16
C GLU A 133 17.95 45.27 7.84
N GLU A 134 17.26 45.08 6.71
CA GLU A 134 17.59 45.57 5.36
C GLU A 134 18.10 44.52 4.33
N THR A 135 17.10 43.93 3.65
CA THR A 135 17.09 43.50 2.22
C THR A 135 17.94 42.30 1.79
N ALA A 136 17.49 41.08 2.10
CA ALA A 136 17.79 39.91 1.28
C ALA A 136 16.54 39.49 0.48
N PRO A 137 16.64 39.18 -0.84
CA PRO A 137 15.50 38.71 -1.63
C PRO A 137 14.91 37.39 -1.06
N PRO A 138 13.61 37.12 -1.28
CA PRO A 138 12.97 35.89 -0.82
C PRO A 138 13.75 34.66 -1.27
N GLN A 139 14.10 33.78 -0.33
CA GLN A 139 14.67 32.48 -0.66
C GLN A 139 13.54 31.55 -1.09
N THR A 140 13.71 30.91 -2.24
CA THR A 140 12.73 30.02 -2.85
C THR A 140 13.32 28.61 -2.92
N LEU A 141 12.58 27.60 -2.47
CA LEU A 141 12.90 26.20 -2.75
C LEU A 141 12.08 25.75 -3.95
N ALA A 142 12.73 25.16 -4.95
CA ALA A 142 12.03 24.46 -6.00
C ALA A 142 11.47 23.15 -5.42
N ASP A 143 10.16 22.93 -5.56
CA ASP A 143 9.64 21.59 -5.36
C ASP A 143 10.16 20.64 -6.44
N GLY A 144 9.97 19.33 -6.24
CA GLY A 144 10.34 18.30 -7.22
C GLY A 144 9.59 18.38 -8.56
N GLN A 145 8.82 19.44 -8.80
CA GLN A 145 8.03 19.71 -10.00
C GLN A 145 8.41 21.07 -10.63
N GLY A 146 9.44 21.75 -10.12
CA GLY A 146 9.97 23.00 -10.68
C GLY A 146 9.17 24.24 -10.29
N ASN A 147 8.29 24.15 -9.30
CA ASN A 147 7.53 25.28 -8.80
C ASN A 147 8.25 25.95 -7.63
N GLU A 148 8.24 27.28 -7.65
CA GLU A 148 8.89 28.13 -6.66
C GLU A 148 8.05 28.22 -5.37
N ILE A 149 8.48 27.54 -4.30
CA ILE A 149 7.86 27.65 -2.97
C ILE A 149 8.55 28.77 -2.20
N PRO A 150 7.82 29.81 -1.76
CA PRO A 150 8.40 30.85 -0.91
C PRO A 150 8.78 30.26 0.45
N ILE A 151 10.07 30.29 0.81
CA ILE A 151 10.45 30.01 2.20
C ILE A 151 10.10 31.22 3.04
N ILE A 152 9.15 31.04 3.96
CA ILE A 152 8.91 32.03 5.00
C ILE A 152 9.96 31.80 6.10
N THR A 153 11.08 32.53 6.01
CA THR A 153 12.07 32.59 7.08
C THR A 153 11.57 33.55 8.16
N ARG A 154 10.74 33.03 9.07
CA ARG A 154 10.39 33.74 10.31
C ARG A 154 11.06 33.08 11.51
N THR A 155 11.41 33.88 12.50
CA THR A 155 11.86 33.38 13.81
C THR A 155 10.71 32.58 14.43
N VAL A 156 11.03 31.39 14.94
CA VAL A 156 10.09 30.52 15.65
C VAL A 156 10.49 30.51 17.12
N GLU A 157 9.56 30.91 17.99
CA GLU A 157 9.80 30.95 19.43
C GLU A 157 9.41 29.62 20.07
N PHE A 158 10.39 28.92 20.67
CA PHE A 158 10.20 27.57 21.18
C PHE A 158 9.12 27.50 22.27
N GLU A 159 9.14 28.41 23.24
CA GLU A 159 8.23 28.38 24.40
C GLU A 159 6.76 28.56 24.01
N THR A 160 6.49 29.38 23.01
CA THR A 160 5.12 29.74 22.63
C THR A 160 4.59 28.92 21.47
N GLU A 161 5.46 28.44 20.59
CA GLU A 161 5.03 27.76 19.35
C GLU A 161 5.29 26.26 19.37
N ILE A 162 6.43 25.82 19.91
CA ILE A 162 6.88 24.43 19.81
C ILE A 162 6.52 23.65 21.09
N TYR A 163 6.81 24.22 22.26
CA TYR A 163 6.60 23.59 23.55
C TYR A 163 5.13 23.15 23.79
N PRO A 164 4.10 23.95 23.44
CA PRO A 164 2.71 23.52 23.61
C PRO A 164 2.34 22.30 22.75
N ILE A 165 2.98 22.12 21.60
CA ILE A 165 2.77 20.95 20.73
C ILE A 165 3.30 19.70 21.42
N PHE A 166 4.52 19.75 21.95
CA PHE A 166 5.10 18.63 22.70
C PHE A 166 4.29 18.29 23.95
N GLN A 167 3.78 19.30 24.65
CA GLN A 167 2.93 19.11 25.82
C GLN A 167 1.61 18.39 25.47
N GLN A 168 0.99 18.73 24.35
CA GLN A 168 -0.28 18.13 23.93
C GLN A 168 -0.13 16.74 23.31
N ARG A 169 0.99 16.45 22.65
CA ARG A 169 1.12 15.25 21.80
C ARG A 169 2.14 14.24 22.29
N CYS A 170 3.17 14.67 22.99
CA CYS A 170 4.35 13.85 23.25
C CYS A 170 4.55 13.57 24.74
N PHE A 171 4.33 14.56 25.61
CA PHE A 171 4.59 14.43 27.04
C PHE A 171 3.64 13.47 27.78
N GLU A 172 2.49 13.14 27.19
CA GLU A 172 1.63 12.09 27.75
C GLU A 172 2.35 10.73 27.85
N CYS A 173 3.25 10.44 26.89
CA CYS A 173 4.01 9.18 26.83
C CYS A 173 5.52 9.33 27.03
N HIS A 174 6.08 10.54 26.88
CA HIS A 174 7.50 10.87 26.98
C HIS A 174 7.78 12.06 27.93
N GLY A 175 6.85 12.34 28.84
CA GLY A 175 6.96 13.39 29.85
C GLY A 175 7.51 12.87 31.18
N PRO A 176 7.44 13.64 32.26
CA PRO A 176 8.10 13.29 33.52
C PRO A 176 7.54 12.04 34.22
N ASP A 177 6.27 11.72 33.98
CA ASP A 177 5.57 10.62 34.67
C ASP A 177 5.60 9.30 33.90
N LYS A 178 5.75 9.35 32.57
CA LYS A 178 5.75 8.19 31.67
C LYS A 178 6.82 8.38 30.60
N HIS A 179 7.73 7.40 30.47
CA HIS A 179 8.86 7.40 29.52
C HIS A 179 8.84 6.14 28.65
N ARG A 180 7.87 6.03 27.75
CA ARG A 180 7.80 4.89 26.81
C ARG A 180 9.08 4.84 25.96
N GLY A 181 9.61 3.64 25.75
CA GLY A 181 10.85 3.47 24.97
C GLY A 181 12.09 4.11 25.59
N GLN A 182 12.09 4.37 26.92
CA GLN A 182 13.21 5.02 27.64
C GLN A 182 13.55 6.43 27.12
N LEU A 183 12.64 7.04 26.37
CA LEU A 183 12.79 8.38 25.81
C LEU A 183 12.02 9.40 26.66
N ARG A 184 12.71 10.49 27.01
CA ARG A 184 12.18 11.58 27.83
C ARG A 184 12.44 12.93 27.14
N LEU A 185 11.38 13.71 26.92
CA LEU A 185 11.40 14.93 26.09
C LEU A 185 11.08 16.22 26.86
N ASP A 186 10.74 16.13 28.15
CA ASP A 186 10.35 17.30 28.98
C ASP A 186 11.55 18.12 29.49
N ALA A 187 12.75 17.55 29.53
CA ALA A 187 13.94 18.17 30.07
C ALA A 187 15.09 18.17 29.05
N ARG A 188 15.60 19.36 28.73
CA ARG A 188 16.65 19.58 27.73
C ARG A 188 17.90 18.76 28.02
N GLU A 189 18.33 18.72 29.27
CA GLU A 189 19.53 18.00 29.71
C GLU A 189 19.40 16.49 29.52
N VAL A 190 18.17 15.96 29.55
CA VAL A 190 17.88 14.55 29.34
C VAL A 190 17.83 14.21 27.86
N VAL A 191 17.23 15.08 27.04
CA VAL A 191 17.19 14.93 25.58
C VAL A 191 18.59 14.96 24.97
N LEU A 192 19.48 15.82 25.49
CA LEU A 192 20.84 15.98 24.96
C LEU A 192 21.82 14.92 25.47
N LYS A 193 21.47 14.17 26.53
CA LYS A 193 22.24 12.98 26.91
C LYS A 193 21.83 11.85 25.99
N LYS A 194 22.76 11.49 25.09
CA LYS A 194 22.70 10.31 24.22
C LYS A 194 22.10 9.12 24.97
N GLY A 195 21.02 8.53 24.42
CA GLY A 195 20.47 7.28 24.94
C GLY A 195 21.48 6.17 24.73
N ASP A 196 22.02 5.61 25.80
CA ASP A 196 23.10 4.60 25.78
C ASP A 196 22.66 3.20 25.32
N ASN A 197 21.56 3.08 24.58
CA ASN A 197 21.03 1.80 24.10
C ASN A 197 20.89 1.83 22.57
N ALA A 198 22.00 1.53 21.88
CA ALA A 198 22.06 1.17 20.46
C ALA A 198 22.88 -0.11 20.29
#